data_AF-A0A239G882-F1
#
_entry.id   AF-A0A239G882-F1
#
_cell.length_a   1.000
_cell.length_b   1.000
_cell.length_c   1.000
_cell.angle_alpha   90.00
_cell.angle_beta   90.00
_cell.angle_gamma   90.00
#
_symmetry.space_group_name_H-M   'P 1'
#
loop_
_entity.id
_entity.type
_entity.pdbx_description
1 polymer ?
#
loop_
_entity_poly.entity_id
_entity_poly.type
_entity_poly.pdbx_seq_one_letter_code
_entity_poly.pdbx_strand_id
1 'polypeptide(L)'
;MSHVELGTALGDLRERRTALRCELASVGHWRRLVRAKMDLTIARGAAPRPLSSNMLDSRPQHAALLPILDSLAQVPSEGFPLGELPNLRDLDAHLASYENDLRRELMALTDRLVEQLAEDRNHHALD
;
A
#
# COMPACT_ATOMS: atom_id res chain seq x y z
N MET A 1 -5.90 13.03 -39.55
CA MET A 1 -5.07 12.35 -38.53
C MET A 1 -5.05 10.89 -38.88
N SER A 2 -3.86 10.34 -39.03
CA SER A 2 -3.65 9.02 -39.63
C SER A 2 -3.96 7.93 -38.60
N HIS A 3 -4.57 6.81 -39.02
CA HIS A 3 -4.85 5.65 -38.16
C HIS A 3 -3.63 5.13 -37.37
N VAL A 4 -2.44 5.38 -37.92
CA VAL A 4 -1.13 5.06 -37.32
C VAL A 4 -0.79 5.98 -36.13
N GLU A 5 -1.15 7.27 -36.18
CA GLU A 5 -0.88 8.24 -35.10
C GLU A 5 -1.76 7.99 -33.87
N LEU A 6 -3.01 7.56 -34.09
CA LEU A 6 -3.92 7.11 -33.02
C LEU A 6 -3.41 5.83 -32.35
N GLY A 7 -2.92 4.86 -33.14
CA GLY A 7 -2.33 3.63 -32.63
C GLY A 7 -1.09 3.87 -31.75
N THR A 8 -0.22 4.81 -32.12
CA THR A 8 0.94 5.19 -31.31
C THR A 8 0.53 5.91 -30.02
N ALA A 9 -0.41 6.86 -30.08
CA ALA A 9 -0.89 7.58 -28.90
C ALA A 9 -1.57 6.66 -27.88
N LEU A 10 -2.36 5.69 -28.36
CA LEU A 10 -2.99 4.68 -27.51
C LEU A 10 -1.96 3.73 -26.86
N GLY A 11 -0.89 3.41 -27.59
CA GLY A 11 0.26 2.67 -27.07
C GLY A 11 0.93 3.38 -25.90
N ASP A 12 1.27 4.66 -26.09
CA ASP A 12 1.92 5.50 -25.08
C ASP A 12 1.07 5.63 -23.81
N LEU A 13 -0.24 5.81 -23.95
CA LEU A 13 -1.16 5.87 -22.81
C LEU A 13 -1.20 4.53 -22.04
N ARG A 14 -1.23 3.40 -22.74
CA ARG A 14 -1.23 2.06 -22.10
C ARG A 14 0.08 1.78 -21.38
N GLU A 15 1.20 2.19 -21.96
CA GLU A 15 2.52 2.07 -21.33
C GLU A 15 2.58 2.92 -20.06
N ARG A 16 2.18 4.19 -20.14
CA ARG A 16 2.14 5.09 -18.98
C ARG A 16 1.20 4.57 -17.88
N ARG A 17 0.05 4.00 -18.24
CA ARG A 17 -0.85 3.33 -17.28
C ARG A 17 -0.16 2.19 -16.53
N THR A 18 0.60 1.38 -17.26
CA THR A 18 1.30 0.22 -16.69
C THR A 18 2.40 0.68 -15.74
N ALA A 19 3.17 1.70 -16.13
CA ALA A 19 4.16 2.34 -15.26
C ALA A 19 3.53 2.86 -13.96
N LEU A 20 2.43 3.63 -14.05
CA LEU A 20 1.73 4.16 -12.87
C LEU A 20 1.21 3.07 -11.94
N ARG A 21 0.75 1.93 -12.47
CA ARG A 21 0.31 0.79 -11.65
C ARG A 21 1.47 0.13 -10.93
N CYS A 22 2.61 -0.04 -11.59
CA CYS A 22 3.82 -0.58 -10.96
C CYS A 22 4.34 0.35 -9.85
N GLU A 23 4.33 1.65 -10.11
CA GLU A 23 4.71 2.69 -9.15
C GLU A 23 3.78 2.68 -7.94
N LEU A 24 2.46 2.65 -8.16
CA LEU A 24 1.44 2.56 -7.09
C LEU A 24 1.63 1.30 -6.23
N ALA A 25 1.89 0.15 -6.85
CA ALA A 25 2.16 -1.10 -6.14
C ALA A 25 3.44 -1.00 -5.27
N SER A 26 4.47 -0.33 -5.80
CA SER A 26 5.73 -0.12 -5.11
C SER A 26 5.56 0.81 -3.91
N VAL A 27 4.87 1.95 -4.07
CA VAL A 27 4.54 2.87 -2.98
C VAL A 27 3.71 2.16 -1.92
N GLY A 28 2.70 1.38 -2.31
CA GLY A 28 1.89 0.59 -1.38
C GLY A 28 2.72 -0.45 -0.59
N HIS A 29 3.73 -1.05 -1.21
CA HIS A 29 4.69 -1.92 -0.51
C HIS A 29 5.50 -1.14 0.53
N TRP A 30 6.09 0.00 0.15
CA TRP A 30 6.85 0.84 1.07
C TRP A 30 6.02 1.34 2.25
N ARG A 31 4.77 1.75 2.03
CA ARG A 31 3.87 2.17 3.12
C ARG A 31 3.61 1.06 4.13
N ARG A 32 3.40 -0.18 3.67
CA ARG A 32 3.25 -1.34 4.56
C ARG A 32 4.50 -1.57 5.41
N LEU A 33 5.68 -1.44 4.81
CA LEU A 33 6.94 -1.57 5.55
C LEU A 33 7.10 -0.47 6.61
N VAL A 34 6.81 0.79 6.26
CA VAL A 34 6.88 1.92 7.22
C VAL A 34 5.90 1.73 8.38
N ARG A 35 4.67 1.31 8.10
CA ARG A 35 3.67 1.00 9.14
C ARG A 35 4.12 -0.14 10.05
N ALA A 36 4.63 -1.23 9.49
CA ALA A 36 5.19 -2.33 10.29
C ALA A 36 6.33 -1.85 11.21
N LYS A 37 7.21 -0.97 10.72
CA LYS A 37 8.25 -0.35 11.56
C LYS A 37 7.67 0.52 12.66
N MET A 38 6.63 1.31 12.37
CA MET A 38 5.93 2.10 13.40
C MET A 38 5.31 1.20 14.46
N ASP A 39 4.63 0.12 14.05
CA ASP A 39 3.98 -0.81 14.96
C ASP A 39 5.00 -1.48 15.90
N LEU A 40 6.15 -1.91 15.37
CA LEU A 40 7.25 -2.47 16.17
C LEU A 40 7.86 -1.43 17.13
N THR A 41 8.03 -0.19 16.66
CA THR A 41 8.52 0.92 17.49
C THR A 41 7.55 1.21 18.64
N ILE A 42 6.24 1.23 18.37
CA ILE A 42 5.21 1.42 19.40
C ILE A 42 5.20 0.25 20.37
N ALA A 43 5.24 -0.99 19.89
CA ALA A 43 5.24 -2.18 20.73
C ALA A 43 6.45 -2.23 21.68
N ARG A 44 7.58 -1.62 21.31
CA ARG A 44 8.71 -1.42 22.24
C ARG A 44 8.37 -0.45 23.39
N GLY A 45 7.72 0.66 23.08
CA GLY A 45 7.38 1.70 24.08
C GLY A 45 6.17 1.34 24.94
N ALA A 46 5.28 0.51 24.39
CA ALA A 46 4.09 0.00 25.03
C ALA A 46 3.93 -1.48 24.66
N ALA A 47 4.60 -2.35 25.42
CA ALA A 47 4.51 -3.79 25.21
C ALA A 47 3.04 -4.25 25.23
N PRO A 48 2.67 -5.24 24.38
CA PRO A 48 1.34 -5.81 24.41
C PRO A 48 0.99 -6.25 25.82
N ARG A 49 -0.22 -5.94 26.29
CA ARG A 49 -0.68 -6.43 27.59
C ARG A 49 -0.69 -7.96 27.54
N PRO A 50 -0.04 -8.65 28.49
CA PRO A 50 -0.04 -10.11 28.51
C PRO A 50 -1.46 -10.64 28.63
N LEU A 51 -1.75 -11.73 27.92
CA LEU A 51 -3.00 -12.44 28.07
C LEU A 51 -3.02 -13.08 29.47
N SER A 52 -3.95 -12.67 30.33
CA SER A 52 -4.05 -13.28 31.66
C SER A 52 -4.54 -14.72 31.55
N SER A 53 -4.02 -15.61 32.40
CA SER A 53 -4.51 -17.00 32.56
C SER A 53 -6.03 -17.08 32.63
N ASN A 54 -6.64 -16.15 33.38
CA ASN A 54 -8.09 -16.07 33.61
C ASN A 54 -8.91 -15.88 32.31
N MET A 55 -8.33 -15.29 31.24
CA MET A 55 -9.01 -15.14 29.95
C MET A 55 -9.06 -16.47 29.18
N LEU A 56 -8.08 -17.34 29.37
CA LEU A 56 -7.95 -18.63 28.68
C LEU A 56 -8.51 -19.80 29.48
N ASP A 57 -8.76 -19.64 30.77
CA ASP A 57 -9.54 -20.60 31.57
C ASP A 57 -10.93 -20.84 30.95
N SER A 58 -11.48 -19.83 30.27
CA SER A 58 -12.73 -19.93 29.51
C SER A 58 -12.59 -20.59 28.13
N ARG A 59 -11.35 -20.83 27.65
CA ARG A 59 -11.01 -21.36 26.31
C ARG A 59 -9.76 -22.24 26.35
N PRO A 60 -9.81 -23.40 27.02
CA PRO A 60 -8.65 -24.26 27.24
C PRO A 60 -8.00 -24.78 25.95
N GLN A 61 -8.75 -24.87 24.85
CA GLN A 61 -8.23 -25.28 23.54
C GLN A 61 -7.16 -24.31 22.97
N HIS A 62 -7.04 -23.11 23.52
CA HIS A 62 -6.07 -22.10 23.10
C HIS A 62 -4.94 -21.88 24.11
N ALA A 63 -4.89 -22.64 25.22
CA ALA A 63 -3.88 -22.47 26.27
C ALA A 63 -2.43 -22.61 25.75
N ALA A 64 -2.21 -23.42 24.71
CA ALA A 64 -0.91 -23.58 24.07
C ALA A 64 -0.36 -22.30 23.41
N LEU A 65 -1.19 -21.28 23.18
CA LEU A 65 -0.76 -19.99 22.62
C LEU A 65 -0.04 -19.10 23.64
N LEU A 66 -0.27 -19.27 24.94
CA LEU A 66 0.33 -18.43 25.99
C LEU A 66 1.85 -18.34 25.92
N PRO A 67 2.61 -19.46 25.96
CA PRO A 67 4.07 -19.38 25.93
C PRO A 67 4.59 -18.76 24.62
N ILE A 68 3.89 -18.99 23.50
CA ILE A 68 4.24 -18.41 22.20
C ILE A 68 4.06 -16.90 22.24
N LEU A 69 2.91 -16.42 22.72
CA LEU A 69 2.62 -14.99 22.80
C LEU A 69 3.50 -14.27 23.83
N ASP A 70 3.82 -14.91 24.96
CA ASP A 70 4.76 -14.36 25.95
C ASP A 70 6.17 -14.21 25.37
N SER A 71 6.63 -15.19 24.56
CA SER A 71 7.91 -15.06 23.85
C SER A 71 7.91 -13.95 22.79
N LEU A 72 6.76 -13.71 22.13
CA LEU A 72 6.61 -12.66 21.12
C LEU A 72 6.37 -11.27 21.71
N ALA A 73 5.87 -11.18 22.95
CA ALA A 73 5.70 -9.91 23.66
C ALA A 73 7.03 -9.21 23.94
N GLN A 74 8.14 -9.96 23.92
CA GLN A 74 9.49 -9.40 23.98
C GLN A 74 9.92 -8.88 22.60
N VAL A 75 9.69 -7.59 22.36
CA VAL A 75 10.16 -6.92 21.15
C VAL A 75 11.66 -6.66 21.27
N PRO A 76 12.49 -7.03 20.26
CA PRO A 76 13.91 -6.72 20.24
C PRO A 76 14.18 -5.22 20.44
N SER A 77 15.16 -4.88 21.28
CA SER A 77 15.50 -3.49 21.62
C SER A 77 16.38 -2.81 20.57
N GLU A 78 16.95 -3.55 19.62
CA GLU A 78 17.80 -3.03 18.56
C GLU A 78 16.97 -2.70 17.31
N GLY A 79 17.30 -1.58 16.64
CA GLY A 79 16.71 -1.20 15.35
C GLY A 79 15.36 -0.46 15.37
N PHE A 80 14.76 -0.21 16.54
CA PHE A 80 13.48 0.51 16.67
C PHE A 80 13.49 1.53 17.82
N PRO A 81 14.27 2.61 17.75
CA PRO A 81 14.27 3.65 18.79
C PRO A 81 12.99 4.49 18.73
N LEU A 82 12.37 4.76 19.89
CA LEU A 82 11.13 5.54 19.98
C LEU A 82 11.24 6.95 19.37
N GLY A 83 12.43 7.53 19.38
CA GLY A 83 12.71 8.84 18.79
C GLY A 83 12.55 8.88 17.26
N GLU A 84 12.55 7.74 16.58
CA GLU A 84 12.31 7.68 15.13
C GLU A 84 10.82 7.72 14.75
N LEU A 85 9.91 7.53 15.72
CA LEU A 85 8.47 7.45 15.45
C LEU A 85 7.90 8.68 14.72
N PRO A 86 8.27 9.94 15.05
CA PRO A 86 7.84 11.11 14.29
C PRO A 86 8.28 11.04 12.82
N ASN A 87 9.54 10.70 12.56
CA ASN A 87 10.08 10.59 11.20
C ASN A 87 9.35 9.51 10.38
N LEU A 88 9.01 8.38 11.01
CA LEU A 88 8.24 7.31 10.35
C LEU A 88 6.81 7.76 10.03
N ARG A 89 6.18 8.57 10.89
CA ARG A 89 4.85 9.14 10.63
C ARG A 89 4.87 10.14 9.48
N ASP A 90 5.86 11.02 9.47
CA ASP A 90 6.05 12.00 8.39
C ASP A 90 6.30 11.28 7.06
N LEU A 91 7.09 10.21 7.07
CA LEU A 91 7.32 9.38 5.89
C LEU A 91 6.04 8.68 5.41
N ASP A 92 5.23 8.06 6.29
CA ASP A 92 3.95 7.48 5.87
C ASP A 92 3.00 8.55 5.31
N ALA A 93 2.98 9.75 5.89
CA ALA A 93 2.18 10.86 5.39
C ALA A 93 2.62 11.32 3.99
N HIS A 94 3.92 11.47 3.76
CA HIS A 94 4.47 11.79 2.44
C HIS A 94 4.15 10.70 1.41
N LEU A 95 4.37 9.43 1.76
CA LEU A 95 4.01 8.31 0.88
C LEU A 95 2.50 8.24 0.63
N ALA A 96 1.67 8.59 1.61
CA ALA A 96 0.21 8.66 1.43
C ALA A 96 -0.20 9.74 0.42
N SER A 97 0.41 10.93 0.52
CA SER A 97 0.17 12.02 -0.41
C SER A 97 0.55 11.60 -1.83
N TYR A 98 1.76 11.05 -1.97
CA TYR A 98 2.25 10.59 -3.26
C TYR A 98 1.40 9.46 -3.85
N GLU A 99 0.97 8.49 -3.05
CA GLU A 99 0.06 7.43 -3.50
C GLU A 99 -1.28 8.00 -3.98
N ASN A 100 -1.79 9.05 -3.34
CA ASN A 100 -3.01 9.73 -3.76
C ASN A 100 -2.80 10.50 -5.07
N ASP A 101 -1.64 11.13 -5.28
CA ASP A 101 -1.28 11.78 -6.54
C ASP A 101 -1.25 10.76 -7.69
N LEU A 102 -0.59 9.62 -7.49
CA LEU A 102 -0.54 8.53 -8.47
C LEU A 102 -1.93 7.98 -8.80
N ARG A 103 -2.81 7.82 -7.80
CA ARG A 103 -4.19 7.38 -8.03
C ARG A 103 -4.97 8.38 -8.88
N ARG A 104 -4.82 9.67 -8.61
CA ARG A 104 -5.47 10.73 -9.41
C ARG A 104 -4.96 10.74 -10.85
N GLU A 105 -3.65 10.63 -11.03
CA GLU A 105 -3.05 10.56 -12.37
C GLU A 105 -3.52 9.31 -13.13
N LEU A 106 -3.53 8.14 -12.48
CA LEU A 106 -3.99 6.88 -13.07
C LEU A 106 -5.47 6.95 -13.47
N MET A 107 -6.31 7.60 -12.66
CA MET A 107 -7.72 7.81 -12.96
C MET A 107 -7.86 8.71 -14.20
N ALA A 108 -7.24 9.89 -14.21
CA ALA A 108 -7.29 10.81 -15.34
C ALA A 108 -6.77 10.19 -16.65
N LEU A 109 -5.71 9.37 -16.56
CA LEU A 109 -5.19 8.66 -17.72
C LEU A 109 -6.15 7.55 -18.19
N THR A 110 -6.82 6.87 -17.26
CA THR A 110 -7.81 5.86 -17.61
C THR A 110 -9.01 6.49 -18.30
N ASP A 111 -9.47 7.66 -17.85
CA ASP A 111 -10.55 8.41 -18.49
C ASP A 111 -10.18 8.77 -19.93
N ARG A 112 -8.97 9.31 -20.16
CA ARG A 112 -8.46 9.60 -21.52
C ARG A 112 -8.39 8.36 -22.41
N LEU A 113 -7.96 7.22 -21.85
CA LEU A 113 -7.93 5.96 -22.59
C LEU A 113 -9.34 5.52 -23.02
N VAL A 114 -10.34 5.68 -22.15
CA VAL A 114 -11.73 5.34 -22.46
C VAL A 114 -12.29 6.28 -23.53
N GLU A 115 -12.02 7.58 -23.44
CA GLU A 115 -12.42 8.58 -24.45
C GLU A 115 -11.85 8.24 -25.83
N GLN A 116 -10.53 8.01 -25.93
CA GLN A 116 -9.87 7.67 -27.19
C GLN A 116 -10.39 6.34 -27.77
N LEU A 117 -10.62 5.32 -26.94
CA LEU A 117 -11.20 4.05 -27.40
C LEU A 117 -12.64 4.20 -27.92
N ALA A 118 -13.42 5.11 -27.34
CA ALA A 118 -14.77 5.41 -27.82
C ALA A 118 -14.73 6.15 -29.16
N GLU A 119 -13.80 7.09 -29.33
CA GLU A 119 -13.58 7.83 -30.59
C GLU A 119 -13.16 6.90 -31.74
N ASP A 120 -12.18 6.01 -31.51
CA ASP A 120 -11.73 5.01 -32.49
C ASP A 120 -12.88 4.10 -32.94
N ARG A 121 -13.69 3.63 -31.98
CA ARG A 121 -14.84 2.77 -32.29
C ARG A 121 -15.88 3.48 -33.15
N ASN A 122 -16.11 4.76 -32.90
CA ASN A 122 -17.07 5.57 -33.65
C ASN A 122 -16.57 5.87 -35.07
N HIS A 123 -15.26 6.07 -35.27
CA HIS A 123 -14.67 6.20 -36.62
C HIS A 123 -14.85 4.92 -37.44
N HIS A 124 -14.56 3.75 -36.86
CA HIS A 124 -14.71 2.47 -37.54
C HIS A 124 -16.16 2.04 -37.84
N ALA A 125 -17.17 2.67 -37.24
CA ALA A 125 -18.58 2.37 -37.49
C ALA A 125 -19.20 3.21 -38.62
N LEU A 126 -18.49 4.24 -39.10
CA LEU A 126 -18.94 5.17 -40.13
C LEU A 126 -18.26 4.96 -41.50
N ASP A 127 -17.21 4.12 -41.54
CA ASP A 127 -16.54 3.61 -42.75
C ASP A 127 -17.08 2.22 -43.15
#